data_AF-A0A1Y2V051-F1
#
_entry.id   AF-A0A1Y2V051-F1
#
_cell.length_a   1.000
_cell.length_b   1.000
_cell.length_c   1.000
_cell.angle_alpha   90.00
_cell.angle_beta   90.00
_cell.angle_gamma   90.00
#
_symmetry.space_group_name_H-M   'P 1'
#
loop_
_entity.id
_entity.type
_entity.pdbx_description
1 polymer ?
#
loop_
_entity_poly.entity_id
_entity_poly.type
_entity_poly.pdbx_seq_one_letter_code
_entity_poly.pdbx_strand_id
1 'polypeptide(L)'
;MRMLEPSQFDRIFGSLDPFPYDRSFVHHLEASRRSLEGSLFIDRVLKALNLSKATSHYPPKNKEALRQLYHHICESKNATAHHKLSVVYYLLLDVDDRNGSQQAEAYSQRASIPIKYKIFMKGLWHMDALQFDLALQYLTHPSLQPDFIDDIITVLVRHVKNDDYSLALAYYHTVQPIIQSSQALGLLFDAIARSSVVDAFQFSRSHADFMRRQLFQRLVISVLEAAHKKETVDKALDLTSLPFDAQEEQWFKECLESGEGKRLTGANDTLLMRRIATGHVGHAGDSDNWAVILEGFKTGSGGRAQA
;
A
#
# COMPACT_ATOMS: atom_id res chain seq x y z
N MET A 1 28.88 1.24 24.36
CA MET A 1 28.24 1.86 23.17
C MET A 1 28.58 3.33 23.18
N ARG A 2 29.26 3.87 22.16
CA ARG A 2 29.57 5.33 22.13
C ARG A 2 28.27 6.10 21.96
N MET A 3 27.99 7.01 22.89
CA MET A 3 26.89 7.96 22.75
C MET A 3 27.18 8.91 21.59
N LEU A 4 26.12 9.26 20.87
CA LEU A 4 26.14 10.26 19.81
C LEU A 4 26.30 11.64 20.47
N GLU A 5 27.37 12.34 20.17
CA GLU A 5 27.69 13.64 20.80
C GLU A 5 27.64 14.78 19.79
N PRO A 6 27.15 15.98 20.15
CA PRO A 6 27.14 17.16 19.27
C PRO A 6 28.51 17.49 18.64
N SER A 7 29.60 17.28 19.38
CA SER A 7 30.97 17.53 18.94
C SER A 7 31.46 16.62 17.81
N GLN A 8 30.76 15.52 17.53
CA GLN A 8 31.15 14.57 16.49
C GLN A 8 30.66 14.96 15.09
N PHE A 9 29.91 16.06 14.96
CA PHE A 9 29.29 16.50 13.70
C PHE A 9 30.27 16.49 12.51
N ASP A 10 31.37 17.25 12.59
CA ASP A 10 32.32 17.38 11.47
C ASP A 10 33.05 16.05 11.18
N ARG A 11 33.17 15.15 12.17
CA ARG A 11 33.75 13.79 11.99
C ARG A 11 32.77 12.82 11.31
N ILE A 12 31.48 13.08 11.39
CA ILE A 12 30.43 12.23 10.80
C ILE A 12 30.12 12.69 9.39
N PHE A 13 29.86 13.99 9.20
CA PHE A 13 29.45 14.55 7.91
C PHE A 13 30.62 14.99 7.02
N GLY A 14 31.81 15.24 7.59
CA GLY A 14 32.99 15.62 6.82
C GLY A 14 32.85 16.97 6.10
N SER A 15 33.47 17.07 4.91
CA SER A 15 33.22 18.19 4.01
C SER A 15 31.86 18.04 3.36
N LEU A 16 31.08 19.12 3.39
CA LEU A 16 29.75 19.22 2.78
C LEU A 16 29.83 20.24 1.64
N ASP A 17 30.90 20.20 0.87
CA ASP A 17 31.14 21.10 -0.27
C ASP A 17 31.25 20.25 -1.55
N PRO A 18 30.25 20.29 -2.45
CA PRO A 18 29.02 21.09 -2.36
C PRO A 18 28.04 20.58 -1.28
N PHE A 19 27.19 21.49 -0.80
CA PHE A 19 26.20 21.15 0.23
C PHE A 19 25.11 20.25 -0.38
N PRO A 20 24.83 19.07 0.21
CA PRO A 20 24.01 18.04 -0.44
C PRO A 20 22.55 18.45 -0.61
N TYR A 21 22.01 19.31 0.26
CA TYR A 21 20.64 19.82 0.16
C TYR A 21 20.57 21.08 -0.69
N ASP A 22 20.92 20.92 -1.97
CA ASP A 22 20.73 21.96 -2.96
C ASP A 22 19.24 22.24 -3.24
N ARG A 23 18.97 23.31 -4.00
CA ARG A 23 17.60 23.71 -4.32
C ARG A 23 16.83 22.64 -5.10
N SER A 24 17.51 21.88 -5.95
CA SER A 24 16.89 20.83 -6.77
C SER A 24 16.46 19.65 -5.90
N PHE A 25 17.30 19.24 -4.94
CA PHE A 25 17.02 18.16 -4.04
C PHE A 25 15.91 18.52 -3.05
N VAL A 26 15.96 19.72 -2.47
CA VAL A 26 14.88 20.20 -1.60
C VAL A 26 13.54 20.23 -2.35
N HIS A 27 13.54 20.71 -3.61
CA HIS A 27 12.31 20.68 -4.42
C HIS A 27 11.82 19.24 -4.68
N HIS A 28 12.74 18.30 -4.92
CA HIS A 28 12.39 16.88 -5.07
C HIS A 28 11.76 16.32 -3.78
N LEU A 29 12.36 16.57 -2.62
CA LEU A 29 11.82 16.13 -1.33
C LEU A 29 10.42 16.71 -1.06
N GLU A 30 10.17 17.99 -1.38
CA GLU A 30 8.84 18.57 -1.25
C GLU A 30 7.83 18.01 -2.27
N ALA A 31 8.29 17.62 -3.47
CA ALA A 31 7.46 16.92 -4.44
C ALA A 31 7.09 15.51 -3.93
N SER A 32 8.07 14.74 -3.44
CA SER A 32 7.84 13.45 -2.79
C SER A 32 6.88 13.58 -1.60
N ARG A 33 7.08 14.58 -0.73
CA ARG A 33 6.21 14.82 0.42
C ARG A 33 4.76 15.04 0.01
N ARG A 34 4.51 15.83 -1.05
CA ARG A 34 3.17 16.02 -1.62
C ARG A 34 2.58 14.72 -2.16
N SER A 35 3.40 13.91 -2.84
CA SER A 35 3.01 12.59 -3.35
C SER A 35 2.72 11.58 -2.23
N LEU A 36 3.32 11.74 -1.05
CA LEU A 36 3.20 10.86 0.12
C LEU A 36 2.25 11.43 1.19
N GLU A 37 1.18 12.10 0.77
CA GLU A 37 0.09 12.61 1.65
C GLU A 37 0.55 13.68 2.65
N GLY A 38 1.55 14.47 2.25
CA GLY A 38 2.05 15.59 3.03
C GLY A 38 3.11 15.21 4.07
N SER A 39 3.57 13.95 4.11
CA SER A 39 4.61 13.50 5.04
C SER A 39 5.52 12.46 4.39
N LEU A 40 6.83 12.69 4.47
CA LEU A 40 7.83 11.65 4.17
C LEU A 40 7.84 10.59 5.29
N PHE A 41 8.37 9.41 5.01
CA PHE A 41 8.63 8.38 6.01
C PHE A 41 9.67 8.83 7.03
N ILE A 42 10.69 9.61 6.65
CA ILE A 42 11.57 10.23 7.65
C ILE A 42 10.82 11.18 8.59
N ASP A 43 9.82 11.93 8.09
CA ASP A 43 8.98 12.79 8.93
C ASP A 43 8.18 11.93 9.94
N ARG A 44 7.66 10.78 9.49
CA ARG A 44 6.95 9.78 10.33
C ARG A 44 7.87 9.17 11.39
N VAL A 45 9.12 8.81 11.02
CA VAL A 45 10.14 8.30 11.95
C VAL A 45 10.50 9.34 13.01
N LEU A 46 10.79 10.57 12.61
CA LEU A 46 11.12 11.65 13.54
C LEU A 46 9.97 11.92 14.50
N LYS A 47 8.72 11.91 14.01
CA LYS A 47 7.53 12.06 14.86
C LYS A 47 7.39 10.89 15.85
N ALA A 48 7.54 9.64 15.41
CA ALA A 48 7.45 8.45 16.27
C ALA A 48 8.53 8.45 17.36
N LEU A 49 9.71 9.01 17.07
CA LEU A 49 10.82 9.16 18.02
C LEU A 49 10.69 10.41 18.92
N ASN A 50 9.59 11.16 18.84
CA ASN A 50 9.37 12.43 19.54
C ASN A 50 10.45 13.48 19.24
N LEU A 51 10.95 13.50 18.01
CA LEU A 51 11.93 14.45 17.47
C LEU A 51 11.24 15.56 16.67
N SER A 52 10.12 16.11 17.18
CA SER A 52 9.31 17.09 16.45
C SER A 52 10.08 18.35 16.03
N LYS A 53 11.04 18.81 16.85
CA LYS A 53 11.95 19.90 16.48
C LYS A 53 12.80 19.52 15.27
N ALA A 54 13.32 18.29 15.22
CA ALA A 54 14.10 17.78 14.09
C ALA A 54 13.25 17.71 12.81
N THR A 55 11.98 17.31 12.91
CA THR A 55 11.03 17.29 11.78
C THR A 55 10.94 18.67 11.11
N SER A 56 10.82 19.75 11.89
CA SER A 56 10.74 21.11 11.35
C SER A 56 12.04 21.62 10.71
N HIS A 57 13.17 20.96 10.97
CA HIS A 57 14.48 21.31 10.44
C HIS A 57 14.90 20.47 9.23
N TYR A 58 14.09 19.47 8.83
CA TYR A 58 14.35 18.63 7.65
C TYR A 58 13.47 19.04 6.46
N PRO A 59 14.04 19.23 5.26
CA PRO A 59 15.48 19.17 4.94
C PRO A 59 16.24 20.42 5.42
N PRO A 60 17.52 20.28 5.84
CA PRO A 60 18.33 21.41 6.28
C PRO A 60 18.71 22.33 5.12
N LYS A 61 18.62 23.64 5.33
CA LYS A 61 18.87 24.66 4.29
C LYS A 61 20.33 24.99 4.05
N ASN A 62 21.21 24.65 5.00
CA ASN A 62 22.65 24.88 4.95
C ASN A 62 23.35 24.02 6.01
N LYS A 63 24.70 24.06 6.04
CA LYS A 63 25.52 23.29 6.99
C LYS A 63 25.14 23.56 8.46
N GLU A 64 24.81 24.80 8.81
CA GLU A 64 24.45 25.16 10.18
C GLU A 64 23.07 24.60 10.58
N ALA A 65 22.09 24.64 9.67
CA ALA A 65 20.80 23.98 9.88
C ALA A 65 20.95 22.45 10.04
N LEU A 66 21.86 21.81 9.28
CA LEU A 66 22.15 20.38 9.44
C LEU A 66 22.84 20.11 10.79
N ARG A 67 23.74 20.99 11.25
CA ARG A 67 24.34 20.90 12.59
C ARG A 67 23.29 21.03 13.70
N GLN A 68 22.36 21.97 13.57
CA GLN A 68 21.23 22.11 14.50
C GLN A 68 20.35 20.87 14.49
N LEU A 69 20.01 20.33 13.32
CA LEU A 69 19.24 19.09 13.19
C LEU A 69 19.94 17.92 13.92
N TYR A 70 21.24 17.74 13.67
CA TYR A 70 22.06 16.74 14.34
C TYR A 70 22.08 16.93 15.87
N HIS A 71 22.23 18.17 16.34
CA HIS A 71 22.20 18.50 17.77
C HIS A 71 20.88 18.08 18.44
N HIS A 72 19.74 18.40 17.81
CA HIS A 72 18.43 17.98 18.32
C HIS A 72 18.27 16.45 18.39
N ILE A 73 18.87 15.71 17.44
CA ILE A 73 18.89 14.24 17.48
C ILE A 73 19.74 13.75 18.66
N CYS A 74 20.93 14.32 18.89
CA CYS A 74 21.81 13.98 20.01
C CYS A 74 21.11 14.17 21.37
N GLU A 75 20.46 15.31 21.58
CA GLU A 75 19.88 15.70 22.87
C GLU A 75 18.56 15.01 23.21
N SER A 76 17.93 14.33 22.24
CA SER A 76 16.64 13.70 22.47
C SER A 76 16.71 12.62 23.56
N LYS A 77 15.89 12.75 24.59
CA LYS A 77 15.85 11.78 25.69
C LYS A 77 14.97 10.56 25.40
N ASN A 78 14.05 10.69 24.43
CA ASN A 78 13.03 9.69 24.15
C ASN A 78 13.49 8.65 23.12
N ALA A 79 14.51 8.96 22.32
CA ALA A 79 15.06 8.06 21.32
C ALA A 79 16.21 7.22 21.91
N THR A 80 16.18 5.91 21.68
CA THR A 80 17.31 5.02 22.01
C THR A 80 18.55 5.40 21.21
N ALA A 81 19.73 4.98 21.65
CA ALA A 81 20.95 5.25 20.90
C ALA A 81 20.89 4.71 19.47
N HIS A 82 20.36 3.50 19.25
CA HIS A 82 20.24 2.94 17.91
C HIS A 82 19.28 3.72 17.02
N HIS A 83 18.17 4.25 17.57
CA HIS A 83 17.27 5.15 16.84
C HIS A 83 17.99 6.44 16.39
N LYS A 84 18.76 7.07 17.29
CA LYS A 84 19.52 8.27 16.94
C LYS A 84 20.55 7.98 15.84
N LEU A 85 21.29 6.88 16.00
CA LEU A 85 22.28 6.46 15.02
C LEU A 85 21.64 6.18 13.65
N SER A 86 20.46 5.57 13.62
CA SER A 86 19.75 5.22 12.37
C SER A 86 19.18 6.45 11.66
N VAL A 87 18.71 7.47 12.39
CA VAL A 87 18.33 8.75 11.80
C VAL A 87 19.53 9.47 11.18
N VAL A 88 20.68 9.48 11.87
CA VAL A 88 21.93 10.04 11.29
C VAL A 88 22.37 9.26 10.05
N TYR A 89 22.21 7.93 10.06
CA TYR A 89 22.46 7.10 8.88
C TYR A 89 21.58 7.51 7.69
N TYR A 90 20.29 7.77 7.91
CA TYR A 90 19.41 8.28 6.86
C TYR A 90 19.90 9.62 6.29
N LEU A 91 20.27 10.58 7.16
CA LEU A 91 20.79 11.87 6.69
C LEU A 91 22.09 11.72 5.87
N LEU A 92 22.90 10.70 6.15
CA LEU A 92 24.08 10.38 5.35
C LEU A 92 23.75 9.70 4.02
N LEU A 93 22.63 8.98 3.91
CA LEU A 93 22.15 8.49 2.61
C LEU A 93 21.81 9.65 1.68
N ASP A 94 21.20 10.71 2.20
CA ASP A 94 20.96 11.95 1.44
C ASP A 94 22.28 12.59 0.97
N VAL A 95 23.32 12.56 1.79
CA VAL A 95 24.65 13.06 1.41
C VAL A 95 25.27 12.19 0.33
N ASP A 96 25.24 10.87 0.51
CA ASP A 96 25.83 9.91 -0.43
C ASP A 96 25.16 9.96 -1.81
N ASP A 97 23.83 10.09 -1.88
CA ASP A 97 23.08 10.22 -3.14
C ASP A 97 23.51 11.45 -3.96
N ARG A 98 23.82 12.55 -3.27
CA ARG A 98 24.14 13.83 -3.92
C ARG A 98 25.61 13.98 -4.27
N ASN A 99 26.48 13.53 -3.37
CA ASN A 99 27.92 13.70 -3.50
C ASN A 99 28.62 12.47 -4.08
N GLY A 100 27.90 11.36 -4.30
CA GLY A 100 28.46 10.10 -4.79
C GLY A 100 29.43 9.45 -3.78
N SER A 101 29.27 9.75 -2.49
CA SER A 101 30.13 9.23 -1.42
C SER A 101 29.62 7.88 -0.86
N GLN A 102 30.39 7.30 0.06
CA GLN A 102 30.03 6.08 0.81
C GLN A 102 30.07 6.32 2.33
N GLN A 103 29.75 7.54 2.76
CA GLN A 103 29.83 7.96 4.15
C GLN A 103 28.81 7.23 5.03
N ALA A 104 27.61 6.94 4.51
CA ALA A 104 26.56 6.27 5.27
C ALA A 104 26.99 4.85 5.69
N GLU A 105 27.55 4.08 4.75
CA GLU A 105 28.00 2.71 5.05
C GLU A 105 29.22 2.71 5.98
N ALA A 106 30.21 3.58 5.73
CA ALA A 106 31.37 3.73 6.62
C ALA A 106 30.96 4.15 8.05
N TYR A 107 30.00 5.06 8.16
CA TYR A 107 29.42 5.46 9.44
C TYR A 107 28.70 4.30 10.12
N SER A 108 27.86 3.56 9.39
CA SER A 108 27.13 2.41 9.94
C SER A 108 28.06 1.37 10.55
N GLN A 109 29.18 1.08 9.90
CA GLN A 109 30.19 0.13 10.40
C GLN A 109 30.88 0.67 11.65
N ARG A 110 31.36 1.92 11.60
CA ARG A 110 32.08 2.56 12.72
C ARG A 110 31.21 2.78 13.95
N ALA A 111 29.94 3.11 13.75
CA ALA A 111 28.96 3.30 14.82
C ALA A 111 28.35 1.97 15.30
N SER A 112 28.64 0.86 14.62
CA SER A 112 28.10 -0.47 14.90
C SER A 112 26.56 -0.46 14.96
N ILE A 113 25.93 0.17 13.97
CA ILE A 113 24.48 0.21 13.86
C ILE A 113 23.98 -1.23 13.61
N PRO A 114 23.05 -1.75 14.43
CA PRO A 114 22.51 -3.08 14.18
C PRO A 114 21.87 -3.15 12.80
N ILE A 115 22.12 -4.23 12.08
CA ILE A 115 21.77 -4.37 10.66
C ILE A 115 20.29 -4.10 10.37
N LYS A 116 19.39 -4.49 11.27
CA LYS A 116 17.94 -4.24 11.13
C LYS A 116 17.60 -2.75 11.01
N TYR A 117 18.25 -1.87 11.77
CA TYR A 117 18.02 -0.42 11.67
C TYR A 117 18.58 0.13 10.36
N LYS A 118 19.72 -0.39 9.89
CA LYS A 118 20.31 -0.02 8.61
C LYS A 118 19.38 -0.36 7.45
N ILE A 119 18.94 -1.62 7.39
CA ILE A 119 18.02 -2.12 6.35
C ILE A 119 16.72 -1.32 6.38
N PHE A 120 16.13 -1.15 7.56
CA PHE A 120 14.86 -0.45 7.69
C PHE A 120 14.94 1.01 7.22
N MET A 121 15.92 1.77 7.71
CA MET A 121 16.08 3.17 7.31
C MET A 121 16.39 3.31 5.83
N LYS A 122 17.16 2.38 5.24
CA LYS A 122 17.43 2.39 3.79
C LYS A 122 16.19 2.07 2.97
N GLY A 123 15.35 1.15 3.43
CA GLY A 123 14.04 0.88 2.83
C GLY A 123 13.13 2.12 2.85
N LEU A 124 13.01 2.79 4.00
CA LEU A 124 12.23 4.02 4.11
C LEU A 124 12.80 5.17 3.28
N TRP A 125 14.13 5.27 3.17
CA TRP A 125 14.79 6.25 2.29
C TRP A 125 14.40 6.05 0.82
N HIS A 126 14.36 4.81 0.35
CA HIS A 126 13.86 4.51 -1.00
C HIS A 126 12.36 4.78 -1.15
N MET A 127 11.54 4.60 -0.12
CA MET A 127 10.13 5.02 -0.15
C MET A 127 10.00 6.53 -0.35
N ASP A 128 10.81 7.33 0.36
CA ASP A 128 10.82 8.79 0.24
C ASP A 128 11.35 9.27 -1.13
N ALA A 129 12.23 8.49 -1.74
CA ALA A 129 12.67 8.68 -3.13
C ALA A 129 11.68 8.18 -4.19
N LEU A 130 10.51 7.66 -3.79
CA LEU A 130 9.49 7.04 -4.67
C LEU A 130 10.04 5.85 -5.48
N GLN A 131 11.08 5.18 -4.97
CA GLN A 131 11.73 4.00 -5.57
C GLN A 131 11.18 2.73 -4.92
N PHE A 132 9.90 2.44 -5.14
CA PHE A 132 9.16 1.40 -4.42
C PHE A 132 9.74 -0.01 -4.62
N ASP A 133 10.16 -0.39 -5.84
CA ASP A 133 10.77 -1.69 -6.11
C ASP A 133 12.03 -1.91 -5.25
N LEU A 134 12.87 -0.88 -5.16
CA LEU A 134 14.11 -0.94 -4.40
C LEU A 134 13.85 -0.88 -2.90
N ALA A 135 12.85 -0.09 -2.47
CA ALA A 135 12.42 -0.07 -1.08
C ALA A 135 11.99 -1.44 -0.57
N LEU A 136 11.23 -2.20 -1.37
CA LEU A 136 10.77 -3.53 -0.97
C LEU A 136 11.90 -4.53 -0.79
N GLN A 137 13.00 -4.44 -1.56
CA GLN A 137 14.18 -5.30 -1.34
C GLN A 137 14.75 -5.19 0.08
N TYR A 138 14.53 -4.05 0.76
CA TYR A 138 14.91 -3.87 2.15
C TYR A 138 13.76 -4.14 3.11
N LEU A 139 12.56 -3.61 2.84
CA LEU A 139 11.43 -3.65 3.77
C LEU A 139 10.80 -5.04 3.93
N THR A 140 11.08 -5.97 3.02
CA THR A 140 10.65 -7.38 3.16
C THR A 140 11.69 -8.27 3.84
N HIS A 141 12.79 -7.71 4.34
CA HIS A 141 13.84 -8.50 4.96
C HIS A 141 13.35 -9.16 6.28
N PRO A 142 13.56 -10.47 6.49
CA PRO A 142 12.95 -11.23 7.59
C PRO A 142 13.43 -10.83 8.99
N SER A 143 14.54 -10.08 9.09
CA SER A 143 15.02 -9.57 10.38
C SER A 143 14.29 -8.31 10.87
N LEU A 144 13.40 -7.75 10.04
CA LEU A 144 12.67 -6.53 10.38
C LEU A 144 11.42 -6.86 11.18
N GLN A 145 11.13 -6.03 12.17
CA GLN A 145 9.81 -5.98 12.75
C GLN A 145 8.96 -5.04 11.89
N PRO A 146 7.77 -5.45 11.45
CA PRO A 146 6.90 -4.61 10.63
C PRO A 146 6.51 -3.33 11.41
N ASP A 147 6.87 -2.16 10.87
CA ASP A 147 6.51 -0.82 11.37
C ASP A 147 6.06 0.06 10.19
N PHE A 148 5.23 1.07 10.46
CA PHE A 148 4.59 1.93 9.43
C PHE A 148 3.83 1.13 8.35
N ILE A 149 3.17 0.04 8.73
CA ILE A 149 2.54 -0.90 7.80
C ILE A 149 1.43 -0.26 6.99
N ASP A 150 0.46 0.34 7.67
CA ASP A 150 -0.67 1.00 7.03
C ASP A 150 -0.21 2.08 6.05
N ASP A 151 0.82 2.82 6.47
CA ASP A 151 1.51 3.85 5.72
C ASP A 151 2.20 3.30 4.46
N ILE A 152 2.94 2.20 4.57
CA ILE A 152 3.63 1.53 3.44
C ILE A 152 2.59 0.98 2.46
N ILE A 153 1.61 0.21 2.94
CA ILE A 153 0.56 -0.38 2.11
C ILE A 153 -0.23 0.70 1.38
N THR A 154 -0.63 1.76 2.08
CA THR A 154 -1.40 2.87 1.49
C THR A 154 -0.61 3.53 0.36
N VAL A 155 0.68 3.80 0.57
CA VAL A 155 1.55 4.39 -0.46
C VAL A 155 1.69 3.46 -1.66
N LEU A 156 2.00 2.17 -1.44
CA LEU A 156 2.18 1.22 -2.54
C LEU A 156 0.92 1.06 -3.38
N VAL A 157 -0.26 0.98 -2.75
CA VAL A 157 -1.55 0.85 -3.45
C VAL A 157 -1.91 2.14 -4.22
N ARG A 158 -1.61 3.32 -3.68
CA ARG A 158 -1.94 4.60 -4.33
C ARG A 158 -1.00 4.99 -5.47
N HIS A 159 0.23 4.48 -5.46
CA HIS A 159 1.25 4.79 -6.47
C HIS A 159 1.41 3.71 -7.55
N VAL A 160 0.43 2.82 -7.70
CA VAL A 160 0.42 1.83 -8.77
C VAL A 160 0.34 2.49 -10.15
N LYS A 161 0.98 1.86 -11.13
CA LYS A 161 0.89 2.25 -12.54
C LYS A 161 0.11 1.18 -13.28
N ASN A 162 -0.81 1.58 -14.16
CA ASN A 162 -1.61 0.66 -14.98
C ASN A 162 -2.39 -0.39 -14.18
N ASP A 163 -2.92 -0.01 -13.01
CA ASP A 163 -3.63 -0.93 -12.09
C ASP A 163 -2.79 -2.18 -11.67
N ASP A 164 -1.45 -2.09 -11.73
CA ASP A 164 -0.53 -3.15 -11.27
C ASP A 164 -0.25 -3.04 -9.77
N TYR A 165 -0.92 -3.89 -8.99
CA TYR A 165 -0.78 -3.95 -7.53
C TYR A 165 0.34 -4.89 -7.05
N SER A 166 1.18 -5.42 -7.94
CA SER A 166 2.17 -6.46 -7.63
C SER A 166 3.08 -6.09 -6.46
N LEU A 167 3.52 -4.83 -6.33
CA LEU A 167 4.38 -4.40 -5.22
C LEU A 167 3.65 -4.41 -3.87
N ALA A 168 2.42 -3.91 -3.81
CA ALA A 168 1.62 -3.92 -2.59
C ALA A 168 1.34 -5.36 -2.14
N LEU A 169 0.97 -6.24 -3.08
CA LEU A 169 0.70 -7.64 -2.82
C LEU A 169 1.96 -8.42 -2.45
N ALA A 170 3.10 -8.17 -3.11
CA ALA A 170 4.38 -8.78 -2.77
C ALA A 170 4.80 -8.43 -1.34
N TYR A 171 4.64 -7.16 -0.94
CA TYR A 171 4.88 -6.75 0.44
C TYR A 171 3.94 -7.45 1.42
N TYR A 172 2.64 -7.44 1.15
CA TYR A 172 1.64 -8.08 2.01
C TYR A 172 1.88 -9.59 2.18
N HIS A 173 2.07 -10.33 1.08
CA HIS A 173 2.27 -11.78 1.14
C HIS A 173 3.60 -12.19 1.76
N THR A 174 4.65 -11.37 1.61
CA THR A 174 5.98 -11.66 2.17
C THR A 174 6.06 -11.34 3.67
N VAL A 175 5.54 -10.18 4.06
CA VAL A 175 5.66 -9.68 5.44
C VAL A 175 4.53 -10.20 6.33
N GLN A 176 3.39 -10.56 5.75
CA GLN A 176 2.16 -10.97 6.45
C GLN A 176 1.78 -10.01 7.60
N PRO A 177 1.75 -8.68 7.37
CA PRO A 177 1.60 -7.74 8.45
C PRO A 177 0.14 -7.63 8.92
N ILE A 178 -0.04 -7.19 10.17
CA ILE A 178 -1.37 -6.88 10.73
C ILE A 178 -1.71 -5.45 10.36
N ILE A 179 -2.73 -5.27 9.51
CA ILE A 179 -3.24 -3.94 9.13
C ILE A 179 -4.10 -3.39 10.27
N GLN A 180 -3.83 -2.16 10.70
CA GLN A 180 -4.47 -1.59 11.89
C GLN A 180 -5.68 -0.72 11.57
N SER A 181 -5.58 0.11 10.53
CA SER A 181 -6.61 1.04 10.11
C SER A 181 -7.57 0.40 9.10
N SER A 182 -8.84 0.73 9.25
CA SER A 182 -9.89 0.34 8.29
C SER A 182 -9.63 0.90 6.89
N GLN A 183 -8.99 2.07 6.79
CA GLN A 183 -8.64 2.69 5.52
C GLN A 183 -7.58 1.88 4.77
N ALA A 184 -6.46 1.54 5.43
CA ALA A 184 -5.41 0.74 4.81
C ALA A 184 -5.92 -0.67 4.47
N LEU A 185 -6.75 -1.25 5.34
CA LEU A 185 -7.38 -2.56 5.09
C LEU A 185 -8.27 -2.52 3.85
N GLY A 186 -9.10 -1.49 3.71
CA GLY A 186 -9.95 -1.29 2.54
C GLY A 186 -9.15 -1.13 1.24
N LEU A 187 -8.05 -0.35 1.28
CA LEU A 187 -7.17 -0.17 0.11
C LEU A 187 -6.46 -1.48 -0.29
N LEU A 188 -5.93 -2.22 0.68
CA LEU A 188 -5.34 -3.52 0.43
C LEU A 188 -6.36 -4.49 -0.16
N PHE A 189 -7.57 -4.53 0.43
CA PHE A 189 -8.62 -5.40 -0.06
C PHE A 189 -9.01 -5.08 -1.50
N ASP A 190 -9.17 -3.81 -1.86
CA ASP A 190 -9.46 -3.40 -3.23
C ASP A 190 -8.33 -3.82 -4.19
N ALA A 191 -7.07 -3.70 -3.76
CA ALA A 191 -5.92 -4.14 -4.55
C ALA A 191 -5.93 -5.67 -4.77
N ILE A 192 -6.26 -6.46 -3.74
CA ILE A 192 -6.43 -7.91 -3.85
C ILE A 192 -7.59 -8.22 -4.80
N ALA A 193 -8.77 -7.62 -4.61
CA ALA A 193 -9.97 -7.86 -5.42
C ALA A 193 -9.77 -7.51 -6.89
N ARG A 194 -9.02 -6.44 -7.18
CA ARG A 194 -8.66 -6.06 -8.55
C ARG A 194 -7.66 -7.02 -9.19
N SER A 195 -6.84 -7.70 -8.39
CA SER A 195 -5.84 -8.65 -8.88
C SER A 195 -6.38 -10.07 -9.01
N SER A 196 -7.20 -10.51 -8.05
CA SER A 196 -7.73 -11.86 -7.96
C SER A 196 -9.02 -11.90 -7.14
N VAL A 197 -10.13 -12.27 -7.80
CA VAL A 197 -11.45 -12.42 -7.15
C VAL A 197 -11.42 -13.56 -6.12
N VAL A 198 -10.68 -14.64 -6.42
CA VAL A 198 -10.53 -15.80 -5.54
C VAL A 198 -9.77 -15.42 -4.28
N ASP A 199 -8.66 -14.70 -4.38
CA ASP A 199 -7.86 -14.32 -3.22
C ASP A 199 -8.61 -13.34 -2.32
N ALA A 200 -9.33 -12.38 -2.91
CA ALA A 200 -10.17 -11.46 -2.13
C ALA A 200 -11.30 -12.19 -1.40
N PHE A 201 -11.88 -13.21 -2.03
CA PHE A 201 -12.87 -14.05 -1.39
C PHE A 201 -12.27 -14.80 -0.19
N GLN A 202 -11.12 -15.45 -0.34
CA GLN A 202 -10.44 -16.12 0.77
C GLN A 202 -10.03 -15.14 1.88
N PHE A 203 -9.56 -13.95 1.52
CA PHE A 203 -9.23 -12.88 2.45
C PHE A 203 -10.45 -12.45 3.26
N SER A 204 -11.63 -12.31 2.64
CA SER A 204 -12.85 -11.99 3.38
C SER A 204 -13.18 -13.07 4.42
N ARG A 205 -13.02 -14.35 4.06
CA ARG A 205 -13.25 -15.50 4.95
C ARG A 205 -12.26 -15.62 6.10
N SER A 206 -11.08 -15.01 6.01
CA SER A 206 -10.10 -15.01 7.11
C SER A 206 -10.47 -14.06 8.26
N HIS A 207 -11.57 -13.32 8.14
CA HIS A 207 -12.03 -12.34 9.13
C HIS A 207 -13.33 -12.80 9.82
N ALA A 208 -13.64 -12.21 10.98
CA ALA A 208 -14.88 -12.47 11.70
C ALA A 208 -16.12 -12.00 10.90
N ASP A 209 -17.28 -12.63 11.16
CA ASP A 209 -18.51 -12.50 10.34
C ASP A 209 -18.90 -11.07 9.95
N PHE A 210 -18.82 -10.11 10.87
CA PHE A 210 -19.14 -8.71 10.58
C PHE A 210 -18.22 -8.13 9.49
N MET A 211 -16.91 -8.28 9.66
CA MET A 211 -15.91 -7.79 8.70
C MET A 211 -15.93 -8.62 7.41
N ARG A 212 -16.07 -9.94 7.53
CA ARG A 212 -16.22 -10.86 6.38
C ARG A 212 -17.36 -10.43 5.48
N ARG A 213 -18.55 -10.15 6.03
CA ARG A 213 -19.70 -9.66 5.26
C ARG A 213 -19.40 -8.35 4.56
N GLN A 214 -18.79 -7.39 5.26
CA GLN A 214 -18.46 -6.09 4.69
C GLN A 214 -17.48 -6.21 3.52
N LEU A 215 -16.42 -7.01 3.69
CA LEU A 215 -15.43 -7.27 2.65
C LEU A 215 -16.04 -8.05 1.47
N PHE A 216 -16.86 -9.06 1.73
CA PHE A 216 -17.57 -9.81 0.70
C PHE A 216 -18.47 -8.92 -0.16
N GLN A 217 -19.28 -8.05 0.47
CA GLN A 217 -20.12 -7.11 -0.27
C GLN A 217 -19.28 -6.13 -1.09
N ARG A 218 -18.15 -5.67 -0.55
CA ARG A 218 -17.19 -4.82 -1.27
C ARG A 218 -16.58 -5.53 -2.48
N LEU A 219 -16.28 -6.82 -2.39
CA LEU A 219 -15.82 -7.63 -3.53
C LEU A 219 -16.86 -7.68 -4.64
N VAL A 220 -18.12 -7.98 -4.29
CA VAL A 220 -19.23 -8.03 -5.24
C VAL A 220 -19.34 -6.68 -5.97
N ILE A 221 -19.43 -5.58 -5.21
CA ILE A 221 -19.51 -4.22 -5.78
C ILE A 221 -18.32 -3.93 -6.69
N SER A 222 -17.09 -4.21 -6.24
CA SER A 222 -15.88 -3.95 -7.03
C SER A 222 -15.84 -4.71 -8.36
N VAL A 223 -16.36 -5.94 -8.41
CA VAL A 223 -16.42 -6.73 -9.65
C VAL A 223 -17.47 -6.14 -10.61
N LEU A 224 -18.65 -5.77 -10.10
CA LEU A 224 -19.70 -5.16 -10.92
C LEU A 224 -19.31 -3.77 -11.45
N GLU A 225 -18.66 -2.93 -10.65
CA GLU A 225 -18.17 -1.62 -11.10
C GLU A 225 -17.07 -1.75 -12.17
N ALA A 226 -16.23 -2.78 -12.06
CA ALA A 226 -15.22 -3.05 -13.07
C ALA A 226 -15.84 -3.63 -14.36
N ALA A 227 -17.04 -4.24 -14.32
CA ALA A 227 -17.70 -4.94 -15.43
C ALA A 227 -17.90 -4.07 -16.69
N HIS A 228 -17.84 -2.75 -16.54
CA HIS A 228 -17.86 -1.77 -17.61
C HIS A 228 -16.59 -1.76 -18.49
N LYS A 229 -15.49 -2.37 -18.04
CA LYS A 229 -14.24 -2.54 -18.79
C LYS A 229 -14.18 -3.94 -19.37
N LYS A 230 -13.74 -4.07 -20.62
CA LYS A 230 -13.75 -5.31 -21.42
C LYS A 230 -12.99 -6.50 -20.79
N GLU A 231 -12.07 -6.24 -19.87
CA GLU A 231 -11.29 -7.23 -19.09
C GLU A 231 -12.06 -7.90 -17.94
N THR A 232 -13.34 -7.57 -17.74
CA THR A 232 -14.03 -7.88 -16.47
C THR A 232 -15.09 -8.99 -16.57
N VAL A 233 -15.36 -9.50 -17.78
CA VAL A 233 -16.26 -10.67 -17.94
C VAL A 233 -15.71 -11.88 -17.20
N ASP A 234 -14.39 -12.10 -17.24
CA ASP A 234 -13.73 -13.21 -16.55
C ASP A 234 -13.88 -13.10 -15.02
N LYS A 235 -13.75 -11.89 -14.46
CA LYS A 235 -13.93 -11.66 -13.02
C LYS A 235 -15.37 -11.88 -12.54
N ALA A 236 -16.36 -11.50 -13.36
CA ALA A 236 -17.76 -11.77 -13.07
C ALA A 236 -18.07 -13.28 -13.13
N LEU A 237 -17.46 -13.99 -14.08
CA LEU A 237 -17.52 -15.46 -14.15
C LEU A 237 -16.88 -16.10 -12.92
N ASP A 238 -15.68 -15.66 -12.54
CA ASP A 238 -14.99 -16.11 -11.34
C ASP A 238 -15.88 -15.92 -10.11
N LEU A 239 -16.40 -14.70 -9.90
CA LEU A 239 -17.28 -14.38 -8.76
C LEU A 239 -18.50 -15.30 -8.70
N THR A 240 -19.18 -15.52 -9.83
CA THR A 240 -20.41 -16.33 -9.87
C THR A 240 -20.14 -17.82 -9.72
N SER A 241 -18.93 -18.27 -10.04
CA SER A 241 -18.47 -19.65 -9.88
C SER A 241 -17.93 -19.98 -8.48
N LEU A 242 -17.69 -18.97 -7.62
CA LEU A 242 -17.13 -19.19 -6.28
C LEU A 242 -18.02 -20.09 -5.40
N PRO A 243 -17.42 -20.90 -4.51
CA PRO A 243 -18.14 -21.80 -3.63
C PRO A 243 -18.68 -21.07 -2.39
N PHE A 244 -19.72 -20.24 -2.57
CA PHE A 244 -20.38 -19.56 -1.45
C PHE A 244 -21.00 -20.57 -0.47
N ASP A 245 -20.87 -20.28 0.82
CA ASP A 245 -21.70 -20.92 1.84
C ASP A 245 -23.11 -20.30 1.89
N ALA A 246 -23.97 -20.84 2.76
CA ALA A 246 -25.34 -20.37 2.87
C ALA A 246 -25.46 -18.89 3.30
N GLN A 247 -24.53 -18.39 4.11
CA GLN A 247 -24.55 -16.99 4.56
C GLN A 247 -24.10 -16.06 3.44
N GLU A 248 -23.03 -16.43 2.74
CA GLU A 248 -22.51 -15.69 1.59
C GLU A 248 -23.52 -15.64 0.45
N GLU A 249 -24.23 -16.74 0.18
CA GLU A 249 -25.31 -16.77 -0.81
C GLU A 249 -26.45 -15.80 -0.44
N GLN A 250 -26.79 -15.70 0.85
CA GLN A 250 -27.76 -14.73 1.34
C GLN A 250 -27.24 -13.29 1.20
N TRP A 251 -26.01 -13.02 1.62
CA TRP A 251 -25.40 -11.69 1.52
C TRP A 251 -25.25 -11.24 0.08
N PHE A 252 -24.95 -12.16 -0.84
CA PHE A 252 -24.85 -11.91 -2.28
C PHE A 252 -26.19 -11.44 -2.85
N LYS A 253 -27.28 -12.16 -2.55
CA LYS A 253 -28.64 -11.77 -2.95
C LYS A 253 -29.05 -10.43 -2.36
N GLU A 254 -28.87 -10.25 -1.05
CA GLU A 254 -29.18 -8.99 -0.37
C GLU A 254 -28.41 -7.81 -0.99
N CYS A 255 -27.13 -7.98 -1.29
CA CYS A 255 -26.29 -6.95 -1.91
C CYS A 255 -26.84 -6.48 -3.27
N LEU A 256 -27.33 -7.41 -4.09
CA LEU A 256 -27.80 -7.15 -5.46
C LEU A 256 -29.29 -6.80 -5.55
N GLU A 257 -30.14 -7.22 -4.61
CA GLU A 257 -31.60 -6.99 -4.66
C GLU A 257 -32.06 -5.76 -3.86
N SER A 258 -31.39 -5.48 -2.73
CA SER A 258 -31.76 -4.43 -1.78
C SER A 258 -30.61 -3.52 -1.35
N GLY A 259 -29.36 -3.95 -1.54
CA GLY A 259 -28.16 -3.22 -1.16
C GLY A 259 -27.63 -2.26 -2.24
N GLU A 260 -26.38 -1.81 -2.03
CA GLU A 260 -25.68 -0.87 -2.91
C GLU A 260 -25.50 -1.41 -4.34
N GLY A 261 -25.34 -2.74 -4.48
CA GLY A 261 -25.16 -3.41 -5.76
C GLY A 261 -26.39 -3.36 -6.68
N LYS A 262 -27.60 -3.14 -6.13
CA LYS A 262 -28.84 -3.06 -6.91
C LYS A 262 -28.81 -2.00 -8.01
N ARG A 263 -28.11 -0.89 -7.75
CA ARG A 263 -28.05 0.25 -8.68
C ARG A 263 -27.00 0.06 -9.77
N LEU A 264 -26.15 -0.96 -9.65
CA LEU A 264 -25.10 -1.26 -10.61
C LEU A 264 -25.68 -2.01 -11.81
N THR A 265 -25.21 -1.66 -13.00
CA THR A 265 -25.57 -2.40 -14.22
C THR A 265 -25.01 -3.81 -14.15
N GLY A 266 -25.79 -4.81 -14.56
CA GLY A 266 -25.39 -6.21 -14.49
C GLY A 266 -25.70 -6.91 -13.17
N ALA A 267 -26.35 -6.25 -12.20
CA ALA A 267 -26.79 -6.89 -10.95
C ALA A 267 -27.72 -8.10 -11.21
N ASN A 268 -28.73 -7.92 -12.05
CA ASN A 268 -29.64 -9.00 -12.44
C ASN A 268 -28.93 -10.10 -13.22
N ASP A 269 -28.03 -9.73 -14.14
CA ASP A 269 -27.27 -10.68 -14.96
C ASP A 269 -26.34 -11.53 -14.09
N THR A 270 -25.70 -10.92 -13.09
CA THR A 270 -24.81 -11.62 -12.14
C THR A 270 -25.61 -12.60 -11.26
N LEU A 271 -26.82 -12.22 -10.80
CA LEU A 271 -27.73 -13.14 -10.11
C LEU A 271 -28.13 -14.33 -11.00
N LEU A 272 -28.43 -14.08 -12.29
CA LEU A 272 -28.77 -15.13 -13.24
C LEU A 272 -27.57 -16.06 -13.49
N MET A 273 -26.39 -15.52 -13.74
CA MET A 273 -25.14 -16.28 -13.91
C MET A 273 -24.85 -17.15 -12.69
N ARG A 274 -25.05 -16.62 -11.47
CA ARG A 274 -24.91 -17.38 -10.22
C ARG A 274 -25.87 -18.57 -10.15
N ARG A 275 -27.13 -18.41 -10.56
CA ARG A 275 -28.11 -19.51 -10.61
C ARG A 275 -27.71 -20.57 -11.63
N ILE A 276 -27.20 -20.15 -12.79
CA ILE A 276 -26.67 -21.04 -13.83
C ILE A 276 -25.48 -21.85 -13.29
N ALA A 277 -24.47 -21.17 -12.73
CA ALA A 277 -23.25 -21.79 -12.24
C ALA A 277 -23.50 -22.81 -11.11
N THR A 278 -24.50 -22.56 -10.26
CA THR A 278 -24.85 -23.45 -9.13
C THR A 278 -25.85 -24.55 -9.49
N GLY A 279 -26.27 -24.65 -10.75
CA GLY A 279 -27.22 -25.68 -11.19
C GLY A 279 -28.66 -25.49 -10.70
N HIS A 280 -29.00 -24.30 -10.19
CA HIS A 280 -30.36 -23.95 -9.77
C HIS A 280 -31.27 -23.54 -10.95
N VAL A 281 -30.80 -23.66 -12.19
CA VAL A 281 -31.63 -23.61 -13.39
C VAL A 281 -32.32 -24.96 -13.50
N GLY A 282 -33.50 -25.05 -12.89
CA GLY A 282 -34.23 -26.30 -12.73
C GLY A 282 -34.48 -27.06 -14.02
N HIS A 283 -34.32 -28.37 -13.93
CA HIS A 283 -35.14 -29.37 -14.62
C HIS A 283 -36.62 -29.24 -14.20
N ALA A 284 -37.34 -28.21 -14.65
CA ALA A 284 -38.79 -28.13 -14.52
C ALA A 284 -39.36 -27.33 -15.70
N GLY A 285 -40.40 -27.86 -16.33
CA GLY A 285 -41.00 -27.32 -17.56
C GLY A 285 -41.71 -25.98 -17.40
N ASP A 286 -40.94 -24.90 -17.29
CA ASP A 286 -41.40 -23.53 -17.49
C ASP A 286 -40.71 -22.96 -18.74
N SER A 287 -41.39 -23.06 -19.89
CA SER A 287 -40.95 -22.44 -21.15
C SER A 287 -40.93 -20.91 -21.09
N ASP A 288 -41.57 -20.32 -20.09
CA ASP A 288 -41.75 -18.86 -19.99
C ASP A 288 -40.49 -18.14 -19.49
N ASN A 289 -39.58 -18.83 -18.80
CA ASN A 289 -38.38 -18.18 -18.26
C ASN A 289 -37.27 -18.01 -19.32
N TRP A 290 -37.24 -18.90 -20.32
CA TRP A 290 -36.31 -18.78 -21.46
C TRP A 290 -36.64 -17.59 -22.37
N ALA A 291 -37.92 -17.24 -22.51
CA ALA A 291 -38.35 -16.07 -23.28
C ALA A 291 -37.80 -14.76 -22.68
N VAL A 292 -37.86 -14.63 -21.36
CA VAL A 292 -37.32 -13.46 -20.62
C VAL A 292 -35.79 -13.39 -20.71
N ILE A 293 -35.11 -14.54 -20.62
CA ILE A 293 -33.65 -14.62 -20.79
C ILE A 293 -33.22 -14.23 -22.22
N LEU A 294 -33.96 -14.68 -23.25
CA LEU A 294 -33.70 -14.34 -24.65
C LEU A 294 -34.02 -12.87 -24.96
N GLU A 295 -35.02 -12.29 -24.30
CA GLU A 295 -35.40 -10.89 -24.46
C GLU A 295 -34.37 -9.95 -23.81
N GLY A 296 -33.81 -10.32 -22.66
CA GLY A 296 -32.66 -9.64 -22.04
C GLY A 296 -31.41 -9.69 -22.91
N PHE A 297 -31.14 -10.82 -23.57
CA PHE A 297 -30.03 -10.95 -24.51
C PHE A 297 -30.21 -10.04 -25.74
N LYS A 298 -31.43 -9.93 -26.29
CA LYS A 298 -31.76 -9.05 -27.43
C LYS A 298 -31.71 -7.55 -27.10
N THR A 299 -32.02 -7.18 -25.86
CA THR A 299 -32.01 -5.77 -25.42
C THR A 299 -30.62 -5.31 -24.96
N GLY A 300 -29.78 -6.22 -24.44
CA GLY A 300 -28.39 -5.93 -24.06
C GLY A 300 -27.36 -6.02 -25.21
N SER A 301 -27.62 -6.83 -26.23
CA SER A 301 -26.78 -6.88 -27.43
C SER A 301 -27.22 -5.82 -28.44
N GLY A 302 -26.75 -4.58 -28.22
CA GLY A 302 -26.88 -3.50 -29.19
C GLY A 302 -26.50 -3.97 -30.60
N GLY A 303 -27.48 -3.83 -31.51
CA GLY A 303 -27.46 -4.15 -32.94
C GLY A 303 -26.11 -4.55 -33.53
N ARG A 304 -25.86 -5.86 -33.59
CA ARG A 304 -24.94 -6.47 -34.56
C ARG A 304 -25.70 -7.48 -35.41
N ALA A 305 -26.61 -6.98 -36.23
CA ALA A 305 -27.04 -7.67 -37.44
C ALA A 305 -27.66 -6.67 -38.42
N GLN A 306 -27.10 -6.66 -39.63
CA GLN A 306 -27.59 -6.07 -40.89
C GLN A 306 -27.30 -4.58 -41.15
N ALA A 307 -26.11 -4.29 -41.70
CA ALA A 307 -25.88 -3.94 -43.11
C ALA A 307 -24.37 -3.87 -43.38
#